data_AF-A0A3R7YI76-F1
#
_entry.id   AF-A0A3R7YI76-F1
#
_cell.length_a   1.000
_cell.length_b   1.000
_cell.length_c   1.000
_cell.angle_alpha   90.00
_cell.angle_beta   90.00
_cell.angle_gamma   90.00
#
_symmetry.space_group_name_H-M   'P 1'
#
loop_
_entity.id
_entity.type
_entity.pdbx_description
1 polymer ?
#
loop_
_entity_poly.entity_id
_entity_poly.type
_entity_poly.pdbx_seq_one_letter_code
_entity_poly.pdbx_strand_id
1 'polypeptide(L)'
;MELRPVNVTRPVHKKMLIDNVIPAIKALWPADCSKTVFIQQDNARPHVPPSDADIVKACTSDGWAMKLKYQPPNSPDMNILDLGFFRAIQALQQTHHSNTYEGIVNATNNAWKDVDPWSLERNFLTLQSCLREVIGCAGGNSYKIPHMKKAALKKCGRLPESVSCGKDVYDDGCTLLGQVDLSTVMLELSLQTARDLEMSDIFTALETLDIDDQDE
;
A
#
# COMPACT_ATOMS: atom_id res chain seq x y z
N MET A 1 -3.18 28.59 -13.84
CA MET A 1 -2.37 27.99 -12.76
C MET A 1 -1.38 27.07 -13.45
N GLU A 2 -0.08 27.34 -13.34
CA GLU A 2 0.99 26.55 -13.96
C GLU A 2 1.23 25.29 -13.12
N LEU A 3 1.32 24.11 -13.75
CA LEU A 3 1.61 22.87 -13.03
C LEU A 3 3.12 22.72 -12.86
N ARG A 4 3.54 22.37 -11.63
CA ARG A 4 4.95 22.15 -11.31
C ARG A 4 5.12 20.84 -10.55
N PRO A 5 6.17 20.06 -10.83
CA PRO A 5 6.48 18.87 -10.07
C PRO A 5 6.88 19.25 -8.64
N VAL A 6 6.45 18.44 -7.67
CA VAL A 6 6.79 18.58 -6.26
C VAL A 6 7.33 17.24 -5.77
N ASN A 7 8.45 17.28 -5.06
CA ASN A 7 8.98 16.08 -4.42
C ASN A 7 8.04 15.62 -3.30
N VAL A 8 7.69 14.34 -3.32
CA VAL A 8 6.91 13.73 -2.25
C VAL A 8 7.82 13.51 -1.05
N THR A 9 7.81 14.47 -0.13
CA THR A 9 8.47 14.37 1.18
C THR A 9 7.46 13.89 2.23
N ARG A 10 7.94 13.47 3.40
CA ARG A 10 7.04 13.06 4.50
C ARG A 10 6.03 14.13 4.91
N PRO A 11 6.39 15.43 5.05
CA PRO A 11 5.42 16.48 5.28
C PRO A 11 4.38 16.63 4.15
N VAL A 12 4.81 16.53 2.89
CA VAL A 12 3.90 16.63 1.73
C VAL A 12 2.93 15.46 1.69
N HIS A 13 3.41 14.23 1.90
CA HIS A 13 2.59 13.02 1.97
C HIS A 13 1.58 13.09 3.13
N LYS A 14 2.05 13.49 4.32
CA LYS A 14 1.20 13.69 5.50
C LYS A 14 0.05 14.66 5.21
N LYS A 15 0.38 15.81 4.61
CA LYS A 15 -0.60 16.83 4.24
C LYS A 15 -1.61 16.29 3.22
N MET A 16 -1.15 15.52 2.23
CA MET A 16 -2.04 14.89 1.24
C MET A 16 -3.07 13.96 1.93
N LEU A 17 -2.63 13.16 2.90
CA LEU A 17 -3.52 12.27 3.64
C LEU A 17 -4.56 13.04 4.48
N ILE A 18 -4.13 14.04 5.25
CA ILE A 18 -4.98 14.80 6.18
C ILE A 18 -5.96 15.70 5.43
N ASP A 19 -5.48 16.43 4.42
CA ASP A 19 -6.27 17.48 3.78
C ASP A 19 -7.14 16.95 2.64
N ASN A 20 -6.79 15.81 2.05
CA ASN A 20 -7.45 15.31 0.84
C ASN A 20 -7.99 13.88 1.00
N VAL A 21 -7.12 12.90 1.29
CA VAL A 21 -7.52 11.48 1.24
C VAL A 21 -8.53 11.12 2.32
N ILE A 22 -8.23 11.43 3.59
CA ILE A 22 -9.11 11.10 4.71
C ILE A 22 -10.46 11.82 4.58
N PRO A 23 -10.52 13.14 4.29
CA PRO A 23 -11.79 13.82 4.03
C PRO A 23 -12.57 13.23 2.86
N ALA A 24 -11.91 12.88 1.76
CA ALA A 24 -12.57 12.27 0.60
C ALA A 24 -13.17 10.91 0.93
N ILE A 25 -12.46 10.07 1.70
CA ILE A 25 -13.01 8.80 2.20
C ILE A 25 -14.28 9.09 3.01
N LYS A 26 -14.23 10.00 4.00
CA LYS A 26 -15.39 10.31 4.84
C LYS A 26 -16.59 10.82 4.05
N ALA A 27 -16.35 11.61 3.00
CA ALA A 27 -17.39 12.21 2.18
C ALA A 27 -18.04 11.21 1.20
N LEU A 28 -17.27 10.25 0.69
CA LEU A 28 -17.72 9.32 -0.34
C LEU A 28 -18.09 7.93 0.20
N TRP A 29 -17.80 7.65 1.47
CA TRP A 29 -18.07 6.34 2.05
C TRP A 29 -19.58 6.04 2.11
N PRO A 30 -20.01 4.81 1.79
CA PRO A 30 -21.41 4.42 1.89
C PRO A 30 -21.94 4.56 3.34
N ALA A 31 -23.11 5.17 3.49
CA ALA A 31 -23.71 5.47 4.81
C ALA A 31 -24.16 4.21 5.58
N ASP A 32 -24.39 3.12 4.88
CA ASP A 32 -24.79 1.80 5.39
C ASP A 32 -23.60 0.91 5.77
N CYS A 33 -22.37 1.36 5.52
CA CYS A 33 -21.15 0.64 5.83
C CYS A 33 -20.56 1.03 7.20
N SER A 34 -19.79 0.11 7.78
CA SER A 34 -19.01 0.41 8.99
C SER A 34 -18.03 1.55 8.74
N LYS A 35 -17.82 2.39 9.77
CA LYS A 35 -16.79 3.45 9.78
C LYS A 35 -15.38 2.92 10.12
N THR A 36 -15.22 1.60 10.17
CA THR A 36 -13.90 0.95 10.32
C THR A 36 -13.27 0.79 8.94
N VAL A 37 -12.23 1.55 8.65
CA VAL A 37 -11.52 1.54 7.36
C VAL A 37 -10.03 1.33 7.57
N PHE A 38 -9.41 0.52 6.72
CA PHE A 38 -7.96 0.37 6.70
C PHE A 38 -7.41 1.09 5.47
N ILE A 39 -6.57 2.10 5.71
CA ILE A 39 -5.81 2.77 4.65
C ILE A 39 -4.46 2.05 4.58
N GLN A 40 -4.19 1.38 3.46
CA GLN A 40 -2.94 0.66 3.25
C GLN A 40 -1.94 1.53 2.47
N GLN A 41 -0.67 1.48 2.84
CA GLN A 41 0.44 2.10 2.10
C GLN A 41 1.68 1.19 2.13
N ASP A 42 2.61 1.39 1.21
CA ASP A 42 3.91 0.72 1.25
C ASP A 42 4.86 1.35 2.29
N ASN A 43 6.08 0.82 2.38
CA ASN A 43 7.10 1.26 3.33
C ASN A 43 8.07 2.31 2.73
N ALA A 44 7.67 3.05 1.69
CA ALA A 44 8.52 4.07 1.08
C ALA A 44 8.94 5.15 2.09
N ARG A 45 10.18 5.65 1.96
CA ARG A 45 10.77 6.63 2.92
C ARG A 45 9.88 7.86 3.21
N PRO A 46 9.17 8.44 2.22
CA PRO A 46 8.28 9.58 2.47
C PRO A 46 7.00 9.22 3.24
N HIS A 47 6.65 7.95 3.38
CA HIS A 47 5.41 7.60 4.06
C HIS A 47 5.48 7.86 5.56
N VAL A 48 4.34 8.29 6.11
CA VAL A 48 4.19 8.59 7.53
C VAL A 48 3.94 7.30 8.31
N PRO A 49 4.44 7.20 9.56
CA PRO A 49 4.15 6.04 10.38
C PRO A 49 2.65 5.96 10.73
N PRO A 50 2.05 4.76 10.80
CA PRO A 50 0.70 4.54 11.28
C PRO A 50 0.40 5.11 12.67
N SER A 51 1.44 5.28 13.48
CA SER A 51 1.39 5.87 14.82
C SER A 51 1.50 7.39 14.83
N ASP A 52 1.64 8.06 13.67
CA ASP A 52 1.68 9.53 13.59
C ASP A 52 0.41 10.12 14.21
N ALA A 53 0.59 10.98 15.21
CA ALA A 53 -0.51 11.48 16.04
C ALA A 53 -1.55 12.27 15.24
N ASP A 54 -1.14 13.04 14.24
CA ASP A 54 -2.06 13.84 13.43
C ASP A 54 -2.86 12.96 12.47
N ILE A 55 -2.22 11.91 11.92
CA ILE A 55 -2.92 10.91 11.11
C ILE A 55 -3.94 10.15 11.95
N VAL A 56 -3.55 9.67 13.13
CA VAL A 56 -4.47 8.97 14.05
C VAL A 56 -5.67 9.88 14.36
N LYS A 57 -5.41 11.13 14.74
CA LYS A 57 -6.46 12.11 15.05
C LYS A 57 -7.42 12.32 13.87
N ALA A 58 -6.89 12.49 12.65
CA ALA A 58 -7.72 12.67 11.45
C ALA A 58 -8.55 11.41 11.13
N CYS A 59 -7.94 10.24 11.27
CA CYS A 59 -8.57 8.94 11.05
C CYS A 59 -9.70 8.62 12.05
N THR A 60 -9.60 9.12 13.29
CA THR A 60 -10.55 8.78 14.37
C THR A 60 -11.54 9.89 14.71
N SER A 61 -11.46 11.07 14.06
CA SER A 61 -12.45 12.13 14.29
C SER A 61 -13.83 11.73 13.73
N ASP A 62 -14.90 12.38 14.19
CA ASP A 62 -16.27 12.22 13.67
C ASP A 62 -16.85 10.80 13.80
N GLY A 63 -16.40 10.07 14.83
CA GLY A 63 -16.83 8.71 15.13
C GLY A 63 -16.27 7.66 14.16
N TRP A 64 -15.19 7.97 13.46
CA TRP A 64 -14.51 7.03 12.58
C TRP A 64 -13.54 6.13 13.34
N ALA A 65 -13.37 4.90 12.85
CA ALA A 65 -12.40 3.93 13.35
C ALA A 65 -11.39 3.56 12.27
N MET A 66 -10.87 4.58 11.56
CA MET A 66 -9.90 4.35 10.49
C MET A 66 -8.51 4.08 11.04
N LYS A 67 -7.72 3.27 10.33
CA LYS A 67 -6.34 2.95 10.68
C LYS A 67 -5.47 2.95 9.43
N LEU A 68 -4.36 3.68 9.49
CA LEU A 68 -3.28 3.52 8.52
C LEU A 68 -2.54 2.21 8.81
N LYS A 69 -2.15 1.48 7.77
CA LYS A 69 -1.43 0.21 7.86
C LYS A 69 -0.37 0.13 6.78
N TYR A 70 0.78 -0.42 7.16
CA TYR A 70 1.77 -0.84 6.17
C TYR A 70 1.32 -2.13 5.49
N GLN A 71 1.68 -2.26 4.22
CA GLN A 71 1.75 -3.57 3.57
C GLN A 71 3.04 -4.31 4.02
N PRO A 72 3.09 -5.65 3.87
CA PRO A 72 4.32 -6.41 4.05
C PRO A 72 5.46 -5.89 3.14
N PRO A 73 6.70 -5.74 3.66
CA PRO A 73 7.83 -5.30 2.84
C PRO A 73 8.07 -6.18 1.61
N ASN A 74 8.45 -5.58 0.48
CA ASN A 74 8.75 -6.26 -0.79
C ASN A 74 7.59 -7.12 -1.36
N SER A 75 6.34 -6.76 -1.06
CA SER A 75 5.14 -7.48 -1.54
C SER A 75 4.25 -6.59 -2.41
N PRO A 76 4.64 -6.26 -3.65
CA PRO A 76 3.82 -5.44 -4.56
C PRO A 76 2.50 -6.13 -4.94
N ASP A 77 2.46 -7.45 -4.87
CA ASP A 77 1.28 -8.30 -5.03
C ASP A 77 0.25 -8.14 -3.90
N MET A 78 0.65 -7.58 -2.75
CA MET A 78 -0.21 -7.25 -1.60
C MET A 78 -0.67 -5.79 -1.59
N ASN A 79 -0.36 -5.03 -2.63
CA ASN A 79 -0.83 -3.66 -2.83
C ASN A 79 -1.77 -3.61 -4.03
N ILE A 80 -3.04 -3.24 -3.78
CA ILE A 80 -4.05 -3.18 -4.84
C ILE A 80 -3.66 -2.22 -5.98
N LEU A 81 -2.95 -1.14 -5.65
CA LEU A 81 -2.55 -0.12 -6.60
C LEU A 81 -1.55 -0.67 -7.61
N ASP A 82 -0.50 -1.32 -7.11
CA ASP A 82 0.55 -1.93 -7.94
C ASP A 82 0.06 -3.19 -8.66
N LEU A 83 -0.74 -4.02 -7.98
CA LEU A 83 -1.21 -5.31 -8.49
C LEU A 83 -2.02 -5.18 -9.79
N GLY A 84 -2.75 -4.08 -9.96
CA GLY A 84 -3.51 -3.87 -11.19
C GLY A 84 -4.22 -2.54 -11.37
N PHE A 85 -4.36 -1.73 -10.32
CA PHE A 85 -5.08 -0.45 -10.42
C PHE A 85 -4.33 0.54 -11.32
N PHE A 86 -3.04 0.76 -11.07
CA PHE A 86 -2.21 1.64 -11.90
C PHE A 86 -2.10 1.12 -13.32
N ARG A 87 -1.94 -0.18 -13.52
CA ARG A 87 -1.88 -0.80 -14.85
C ARG A 87 -3.15 -0.55 -15.67
N ALA A 88 -4.33 -0.59 -15.04
CA ALA A 88 -5.59 -0.33 -15.73
C ALA A 88 -5.71 1.11 -16.22
N ILE A 89 -5.34 2.09 -15.38
CA ILE A 89 -5.40 3.51 -15.72
C ILE A 89 -4.28 3.86 -16.73
N GLN A 90 -3.08 3.34 -16.52
CA GLN A 90 -1.93 3.61 -17.38
C GLN A 90 -2.15 3.11 -18.82
N ALA A 91 -2.84 1.97 -19.01
CA ALA A 91 -3.19 1.46 -20.33
C ALA A 91 -4.03 2.46 -21.14
N LEU A 92 -4.89 3.24 -20.49
CA LEU A 92 -5.66 4.31 -21.13
C LEU A 92 -4.81 5.57 -21.30
N GLN A 93 -4.09 5.97 -20.26
CA GLN A 93 -3.26 7.17 -20.28
C GLN A 93 -2.18 7.12 -21.37
N GLN A 94 -1.58 5.96 -21.64
CA GLN A 94 -0.56 5.79 -22.68
C GLN A 94 -1.08 5.98 -24.12
N THR A 95 -2.40 5.96 -24.34
CA THR A 95 -2.98 6.28 -25.65
C THR A 95 -2.93 7.78 -25.97
N HIS A 96 -2.62 8.62 -24.97
CA HIS A 96 -2.43 10.05 -25.13
C HIS A 96 -0.94 10.40 -25.10
N HIS A 97 -0.43 10.94 -26.20
CA HIS A 97 0.95 11.44 -26.27
C HIS A 97 0.98 12.91 -25.85
N SER A 98 1.70 13.23 -24.77
CA SER A 98 1.95 14.61 -24.36
C SER A 98 3.35 14.76 -23.77
N ASN A 99 3.95 15.93 -24.04
CA ASN A 99 5.25 16.32 -23.51
C ASN A 99 5.14 17.49 -22.50
N THR A 100 3.92 17.82 -22.04
CA THR A 100 3.69 18.86 -21.04
C THR A 100 3.09 18.28 -19.75
N TYR A 101 3.38 18.89 -18.60
CA TYR A 101 2.80 18.46 -17.34
C TYR A 101 1.28 18.56 -17.35
N GLU A 102 0.73 19.62 -17.95
CA GLU A 102 -0.71 19.81 -18.17
C GLU A 102 -1.32 18.69 -18.99
N GLY A 103 -0.67 18.28 -20.08
CA GLY A 103 -1.20 17.21 -20.90
C GLY A 103 -1.11 15.85 -20.23
N ILE A 104 -0.05 15.58 -19.44
CA ILE A 104 0.05 14.35 -18.64
C ILE A 104 -1.07 14.31 -17.59
N VAL A 105 -1.26 15.39 -16.82
CA VAL A 105 -2.32 15.46 -15.79
C VAL A 105 -3.72 15.33 -16.42
N ASN A 106 -3.96 16.00 -17.55
CA ASN A 106 -5.24 15.87 -18.26
C ASN A 106 -5.46 14.45 -18.78
N ALA A 107 -4.44 13.81 -19.34
CA ALA A 107 -4.53 12.42 -19.79
C ALA A 107 -4.82 11.45 -18.63
N THR A 108 -4.18 11.64 -17.47
CA THR A 108 -4.46 10.84 -16.27
C THR A 108 -5.90 11.06 -15.78
N ASN A 109 -6.38 12.31 -15.75
CA ASN A 109 -7.74 12.62 -15.35
C ASN A 109 -8.79 12.05 -16.30
N ASN A 110 -8.53 12.05 -17.61
CA ASN A 110 -9.41 11.44 -18.59
C ASN A 110 -9.39 9.91 -18.46
N ALA A 111 -8.21 9.30 -18.32
CA ALA A 111 -8.09 7.88 -18.06
C ALA A 111 -8.86 7.43 -16.80
N TRP A 112 -8.86 8.24 -15.73
CA TRP A 112 -9.65 7.98 -14.53
C TRP A 112 -11.17 8.07 -14.77
N LYS A 113 -11.63 8.95 -15.65
CA LYS A 113 -13.05 9.05 -16.02
C LYS A 113 -13.50 7.91 -16.92
N ASP A 114 -12.59 7.45 -17.79
CA ASP A 114 -12.89 6.48 -18.83
C ASP A 114 -12.65 5.03 -18.38
N VAL A 115 -11.90 4.81 -17.30
CA VAL A 115 -11.61 3.46 -16.80
C VAL A 115 -12.91 2.76 -16.39
N ASP A 116 -13.11 1.57 -16.96
CA ASP A 116 -14.22 0.70 -16.58
C ASP A 116 -14.10 0.33 -15.08
N PRO A 117 -15.08 0.71 -14.23
CA PRO A 117 -15.04 0.42 -12.79
C PRO A 117 -14.85 -1.06 -12.50
N TRP A 118 -15.40 -1.93 -13.34
CA TRP A 118 -15.24 -3.38 -13.15
C TRP A 118 -13.79 -3.84 -13.35
N SER A 119 -13.03 -3.17 -14.21
CA SER A 119 -11.61 -3.46 -14.42
C SER A 119 -10.76 -3.14 -13.18
N LEU A 120 -11.21 -2.21 -12.33
CA LEU A 120 -10.62 -1.91 -11.03
C LEU A 120 -11.11 -2.87 -9.95
N GLU A 121 -12.43 -3.06 -9.85
CA GLU A 121 -13.08 -3.91 -8.86
C GLU A 121 -12.54 -5.35 -8.89
N ARG A 122 -12.39 -5.92 -10.09
CA ARG A 122 -11.90 -7.30 -10.25
C ARG A 122 -10.48 -7.51 -9.69
N ASN A 123 -9.69 -6.45 -9.48
CA ASN A 123 -8.36 -6.56 -8.89
C ASN A 123 -8.44 -6.95 -7.41
N PHE A 124 -9.50 -6.60 -6.68
CA PHE A 124 -9.69 -7.03 -5.30
C PHE A 124 -9.83 -8.55 -5.18
N LEU A 125 -10.48 -9.20 -6.16
CA LEU A 125 -10.50 -10.66 -6.24
C LEU A 125 -9.11 -11.25 -6.55
N THR A 126 -8.23 -10.50 -7.24
CA THR A 126 -6.84 -10.94 -7.45
C THR A 126 -6.10 -10.88 -6.12
N LEU A 127 -6.22 -9.75 -5.41
CA LEU A 127 -5.59 -9.54 -4.11
C LEU A 127 -5.97 -10.64 -3.12
N GLN A 128 -7.26 -10.96 -3.02
CA GLN A 128 -7.73 -12.05 -2.14
C GLN A 128 -7.20 -13.42 -2.57
N SER A 129 -7.03 -13.66 -3.87
CA SER A 129 -6.38 -14.89 -4.35
C SER A 129 -4.91 -14.92 -3.97
N CYS A 130 -4.18 -13.82 -4.12
CA CYS A 130 -2.78 -13.70 -3.71
C CYS A 130 -2.63 -13.92 -2.19
N LEU A 131 -3.48 -13.30 -1.37
CA LEU A 131 -3.47 -13.49 0.10
C LEU A 131 -3.60 -14.95 0.50
N ARG A 132 -4.42 -15.74 -0.22
CA ARG A 132 -4.54 -17.18 0.02
C ARG A 132 -3.25 -17.93 -0.33
N GLU A 133 -2.61 -17.59 -1.44
CA GLU A 133 -1.34 -18.22 -1.82
C GLU A 133 -0.21 -17.88 -0.83
N VAL A 134 -0.15 -16.64 -0.33
CA VAL A 134 0.80 -16.22 0.71
C VAL A 134 0.67 -17.10 1.95
N ILE A 135 -0.55 -17.40 2.39
CA ILE A 135 -0.79 -18.31 3.52
C ILE A 135 -0.28 -19.72 3.17
N GLY A 136 -0.64 -20.24 1.99
CA GLY A 136 -0.23 -21.56 1.53
C GLY A 136 1.28 -21.74 1.33
N CYS A 137 2.03 -20.65 1.13
CA CYS A 137 3.49 -20.67 1.06
C CYS A 137 4.17 -20.08 2.29
N ALA A 138 3.48 -20.05 3.43
CA ALA A 138 4.02 -19.63 4.73
C ALA A 138 4.67 -18.23 4.73
N GLY A 139 4.03 -17.27 4.04
CA GLY A 139 4.52 -15.88 3.93
C GLY A 139 5.47 -15.62 2.76
N GLY A 140 5.79 -16.65 1.96
CA GLY A 140 6.61 -16.50 0.76
C GLY A 140 5.92 -15.73 -0.38
N ASN A 141 6.70 -15.41 -1.42
CA ASN A 141 6.22 -14.73 -2.63
C ASN A 141 6.54 -15.52 -3.92
N SER A 142 6.89 -16.80 -3.80
CA SER A 142 7.30 -17.67 -4.91
C SER A 142 6.14 -18.24 -5.73
N TYR A 143 4.91 -17.83 -5.45
CA TYR A 143 3.72 -18.31 -6.13
C TYR A 143 3.42 -17.51 -7.39
N LYS A 144 2.65 -18.10 -8.30
CA LYS A 144 2.12 -17.39 -9.48
C LYS A 144 0.79 -16.77 -9.12
N ILE A 145 0.56 -15.53 -9.56
CA ILE A 145 -0.72 -14.84 -9.37
C ILE A 145 -1.86 -15.73 -9.89
N PRO A 146 -2.82 -16.16 -9.05
CA PRO A 146 -3.85 -17.08 -9.48
C PRO A 146 -4.81 -16.47 -10.50
N HIS A 147 -5.15 -17.25 -11.52
CA HIS A 147 -6.14 -16.87 -12.53
C HIS A 147 -7.48 -17.60 -12.31
N MET A 148 -8.53 -16.86 -11.95
CA MET A 148 -9.87 -17.42 -11.70
C MET A 148 -10.89 -17.18 -12.81
N LYS A 149 -10.46 -16.83 -14.04
CA LYS A 149 -11.32 -16.59 -15.21
C LYS A 149 -12.50 -15.63 -14.92
N LYS A 150 -12.22 -14.53 -14.20
CA LYS A 150 -13.22 -13.58 -13.68
C LYS A 150 -14.22 -13.07 -14.72
N ALA A 151 -13.75 -12.76 -15.93
CA ALA A 151 -14.62 -12.31 -17.02
C ALA A 151 -15.68 -13.35 -17.39
N ALA A 152 -15.29 -14.63 -17.47
CA ALA A 152 -16.22 -15.71 -17.77
C ALA A 152 -17.21 -15.94 -16.62
N LEU A 153 -16.74 -15.89 -15.37
CA LEU A 153 -17.60 -16.00 -14.19
C LEU A 153 -18.62 -14.86 -14.10
N LYS A 154 -18.21 -13.62 -14.40
CA LYS A 154 -19.14 -12.47 -14.45
C LYS A 154 -20.20 -12.67 -15.53
N LYS A 155 -19.78 -13.10 -16.74
CA LYS A 155 -20.69 -13.30 -17.87
C LYS A 155 -21.80 -14.33 -17.57
N CYS A 156 -21.51 -15.34 -16.75
CA CYS A 156 -22.51 -16.33 -16.33
C CYS A 156 -23.17 -16.06 -14.98
N GLY A 157 -22.95 -14.89 -14.36
CA GLY A 157 -23.56 -14.52 -13.07
C GLY A 157 -23.05 -15.34 -11.89
N ARG A 158 -21.85 -15.92 -11.99
CA ARG A 158 -21.24 -16.80 -10.97
C ARG A 158 -19.95 -16.23 -10.38
N LEU A 159 -19.65 -14.96 -10.63
CA LEU A 159 -18.51 -14.30 -9.99
C LEU A 159 -18.85 -14.10 -8.50
N PRO A 160 -18.01 -14.60 -7.58
CA PRO A 160 -18.26 -14.38 -6.18
C PRO A 160 -17.91 -12.94 -5.79
N GLU A 161 -18.58 -12.42 -4.76
CA GLU A 161 -18.24 -11.11 -4.16
C GLU A 161 -16.88 -11.14 -3.45
N SER A 162 -16.51 -12.30 -2.90
CA SER A 162 -15.20 -12.53 -2.27
C SER A 162 -14.69 -13.95 -2.54
N VAL A 163 -13.37 -14.11 -2.53
CA VAL A 163 -12.70 -15.40 -2.65
C VAL A 163 -12.71 -16.08 -1.28
N SER A 164 -13.35 -17.25 -1.22
CA SER A 164 -13.33 -18.08 -0.01
C SER A 164 -11.93 -18.59 0.29
N CYS A 165 -11.55 -18.54 1.57
CA CYS A 165 -10.35 -19.19 2.08
C CYS A 165 -10.72 -20.60 2.56
N GLY A 166 -10.00 -21.62 2.07
CA GLY A 166 -10.19 -23.00 2.50
C GLY A 166 -9.90 -23.14 3.99
N LYS A 167 -10.67 -23.98 4.68
CA LYS A 167 -10.48 -24.20 6.12
C LYS A 167 -9.10 -24.78 6.42
N ASP A 168 -8.64 -25.70 5.57
CA ASP A 168 -7.28 -26.23 5.55
C ASP A 168 -6.23 -25.11 5.48
N VAL A 169 -6.34 -24.21 4.50
CA VAL A 169 -5.40 -23.09 4.34
C VAL A 169 -5.42 -22.18 5.56
N TYR A 170 -6.61 -21.90 6.10
CA TYR A 170 -6.77 -21.09 7.31
C TYR A 170 -6.12 -21.75 8.54
N ASP A 171 -6.42 -23.03 8.78
CA ASP A 171 -5.92 -23.79 9.92
C ASP A 171 -4.39 -23.95 9.85
N ASP A 172 -3.83 -24.18 8.65
CA ASP A 172 -2.39 -24.20 8.40
C ASP A 172 -1.75 -22.84 8.70
N GLY A 173 -2.37 -21.75 8.24
CA GLY A 173 -1.94 -20.39 8.54
C GLY A 173 -1.94 -20.08 10.04
N CYS A 174 -2.99 -20.47 10.76
CA CYS A 174 -3.07 -20.34 12.22
C CYS A 174 -1.98 -21.16 12.92
N THR A 175 -1.71 -22.38 12.44
CA THR A 175 -0.66 -23.24 12.98
C THR A 175 0.72 -22.61 12.81
N LEU A 176 1.02 -22.10 11.61
CA LEU A 176 2.27 -21.39 11.31
C LEU A 176 2.44 -20.15 12.20
N LEU A 177 1.38 -19.35 12.35
CA LEU A 177 1.41 -18.18 13.23
C LEU A 177 1.61 -18.57 14.71
N GLY A 178 1.06 -19.69 15.14
CA GLY A 178 1.22 -20.20 16.51
C GLY A 178 2.62 -20.74 16.82
N GLN A 179 3.42 -21.07 15.80
CA GLN A 179 4.81 -21.51 15.96
C GLN A 179 5.78 -20.33 16.16
N VAL A 180 5.36 -19.11 15.79
CA VAL A 180 6.20 -17.92 15.86
C VAL A 180 5.82 -17.11 17.10
N ASP A 181 6.73 -17.02 18.06
CA ASP A 181 6.59 -16.03 19.13
C ASP A 181 6.89 -14.63 18.56
N LEU A 182 5.84 -13.98 18.06
CA LEU A 182 5.91 -12.62 17.53
C LEU A 182 6.50 -11.63 18.54
N SER A 183 6.31 -11.83 19.85
CA SER A 183 6.84 -10.92 20.87
C SER A 183 8.37 -11.01 20.90
N THR A 184 8.89 -12.24 20.86
CA THR A 184 10.34 -12.48 20.80
C THR A 184 10.93 -11.97 19.49
N VAL A 185 10.30 -12.26 18.35
CA VAL A 185 10.76 -11.76 17.03
C VAL A 185 10.77 -10.23 16.97
N MET A 186 9.72 -9.57 17.48
CA MET A 186 9.67 -8.11 17.53
C MET A 186 10.74 -7.53 18.45
N LEU A 187 11.00 -8.17 19.60
CA LEU A 187 12.05 -7.75 20.52
C LEU A 187 13.44 -7.87 19.86
N GLU A 188 13.75 -9.02 19.26
CA GLU A 188 15.02 -9.24 18.54
C GLU A 188 15.21 -8.22 17.41
N LEU A 189 14.17 -7.98 16.61
CA LEU A 189 14.22 -7.00 15.52
C LEU A 189 14.44 -5.57 16.05
N SER A 190 13.81 -5.20 17.16
CA SER A 190 14.01 -3.88 17.79
C SER A 190 15.44 -3.71 18.31
N LEU A 191 16.02 -4.75 18.91
CA LEU A 191 17.41 -4.74 19.38
C LEU A 191 18.39 -4.65 18.22
N GLN A 192 18.14 -5.40 17.13
CA GLN A 192 18.97 -5.32 15.94
C GLN A 192 18.89 -3.94 15.29
N THR A 193 17.69 -3.39 15.15
CA THR A 193 17.47 -2.04 14.61
C THR A 193 18.21 -0.98 15.43
N ALA A 194 18.18 -1.08 16.77
CA ALA A 194 18.90 -0.15 17.64
C ALA A 194 20.42 -0.22 17.40
N ARG A 195 20.99 -1.43 17.28
CA ARG A 195 22.42 -1.61 16.98
C ARG A 195 22.81 -1.10 15.60
N ASP A 196 21.97 -1.32 14.59
CA ASP A 196 22.22 -0.86 13.23
C ASP A 196 22.19 0.68 13.16
N LEU A 197 21.29 1.32 13.91
CA LEU A 197 21.25 2.78 14.05
C LEU A 197 22.51 3.32 14.77
N GLU A 198 22.92 2.71 15.88
CA GLU A 198 24.16 3.08 16.58
C GLU A 198 25.38 2.97 15.65
N MET A 199 25.46 1.88 14.87
CA MET A 199 26.54 1.67 13.91
C MET A 199 26.52 2.72 12.79
N SER A 200 25.33 3.07 12.29
CA SER A 200 25.16 4.14 11.29
C SER A 200 25.61 5.50 11.82
N ASP A 201 25.33 5.81 13.09
CA ASP A 201 25.74 7.06 13.72
C ASP A 201 27.28 7.11 13.86
N ILE A 202 27.91 6.00 14.23
CA ILE A 202 29.38 5.87 14.29
C ILE A 202 30.00 6.09 12.90
N PHE A 203 29.47 5.44 11.86
CA PHE A 203 30.00 5.62 10.50
C PHE A 203 29.84 7.06 10.01
N THR A 204 28.70 7.69 10.29
CA THR A 204 28.47 9.11 9.96
C THR A 204 29.49 10.00 10.67
N ALA A 205 29.77 9.73 11.95
CA ALA A 205 30.78 10.49 12.72
C ALA A 205 32.20 10.29 12.17
N LEU A 206 32.55 9.08 11.73
CA LEU A 206 33.84 8.80 11.09
C LEU A 206 33.99 9.54 9.75
N GLU A 207 32.94 9.54 8.91
CA GLU A 207 32.95 10.30 7.65
C GLU A 207 33.13 11.81 7.87
N THR A 208 32.61 12.36 8.98
CA THR A 208 32.83 13.77 9.31
C THR A 208 34.24 14.09 9.82
N LEU A 209 34.99 13.09 10.31
CA LEU A 209 36.36 13.28 10.78
C LEU A 209 37.39 13.21 9.65
N ASP A 210 37.08 12.48 8.56
CA ASP A 210 37.98 12.28 7.41
C ASP A 210 37.98 13.48 6.42
N ILE A 211 37.16 14.50 6.67
CA ILE A 211 37.03 15.70 5.82
C ILE A 211 37.93 16.86 6.29
N ASP A 212 38.56 16.77 7.47
CA ASP A 212 39.40 17.83 8.03
C ASP A 212 40.90 17.74 7.66
N ASP A 213 41.34 16.76 6.86
CA ASP A 213 42.74 16.58 6.43
C ASP A 213 43.01 17.00 4.96
N GLN A 214 42.50 18.15 4.53
CA GLN A 214 42.98 18.84 3.33
C GLN A 214 43.12 20.36 3.56
N ASP A 215 44.11 20.73 4.36
CA ASP A 215 44.77 22.03 4.27
C ASP A 215 46.22 21.88 4.76
N GLU A 216 47.14 21.51 3.86
CA GLU A 216 48.56 21.93 3.87
C GLU A 216 49.17 21.86 2.46
#